data_AF-A0A3C0XGB2-F1
#
_entry.id   AF-A0A3C0XGB2-F1
#
_cell.length_a   1.000
_cell.length_b   1.000
_cell.length_c   1.000
_cell.angle_alpha   90.00
_cell.angle_beta   90.00
_cell.angle_gamma   90.00
#
_symmetry.space_group_name_H-M   'P 1'
#
loop_
_entity.id
_entity.type
_entity.pdbx_description
1 polymer ?
#
loop_
_entity_poly.entity_id
_entity_poly.type
_entity_poly.pdbx_seq_one_letter_code
_entity_poly.pdbx_strand_id
1 'polypeptide(L)'
;MARAMRPVVILMLLATVLFVVDGVLDHNYANQPLFDEYKGVGWTSFVFAFANLLMALAVARGSERTLLGRIALSAFFIVERPLTAFILGPKPIESVVVHFATAIVELIILVGAVRVWRLGHSILPADMDAMFSLDSAGPGAPAAAWNAPTPAPAVAEPTATAVGVRSDGSALLLGVLSLLLAALFVADGAVAGFIPGGRDWGLAGDSSGWRVYLFAVVILTVATRAVHGGSFALRLLLALALIFFVERAFSPFALKVVDPVQLGLHGLAAFISLALALATAGAIRAGGGRSVSSHSASPAT
;
A
#
# COMPACT_ATOMS: atom_id res chain seq x y z
N MET A 1 19.15 -8.75 -8.00
CA MET A 1 18.37 -7.49 -7.80
C MET A 1 18.27 -6.60 -9.04
N ALA A 2 19.37 -6.26 -9.73
CA ALA A 2 19.36 -5.25 -10.81
C ALA A 2 18.29 -5.43 -11.91
N ARG A 3 18.00 -6.67 -12.35
CA ARG A 3 16.94 -6.93 -13.35
C ARG A 3 15.52 -6.70 -12.80
N ALA A 4 15.29 -7.05 -11.52
CA ALA A 4 14.02 -6.82 -10.83
C ALA A 4 13.76 -5.33 -10.52
N MET A 5 14.82 -4.52 -10.51
CA MET A 5 14.77 -3.07 -10.28
C MET A 5 14.40 -2.27 -11.54
N ARG A 6 14.53 -2.84 -12.75
CA ARG A 6 14.27 -2.13 -14.01
C ARG A 6 12.86 -1.52 -14.08
N PRO A 7 11.77 -2.23 -13.74
CA PRO A 7 10.43 -1.64 -13.77
C PRO A 7 10.27 -0.49 -12.77
N VAL A 8 10.90 -0.61 -11.59
CA VAL A 8 10.89 0.45 -10.57
C VAL A 8 11.58 1.68 -11.10
N VAL A 9 12.79 1.54 -11.68
CA VAL A 9 13.55 2.67 -12.25
C VAL A 9 12.81 3.32 -13.41
N ILE A 10 12.17 2.55 -14.30
CA ILE A 10 11.38 3.11 -15.41
C ILE A 10 10.21 3.96 -14.88
N LEU A 11 9.49 3.45 -13.88
CA LEU A 11 8.42 4.21 -13.25
C LEU A 11 8.95 5.46 -12.53
N MET A 12 10.13 5.40 -11.93
CA MET A 12 10.76 6.58 -11.34
C MET A 12 11.08 7.63 -12.39
N LEU A 13 11.56 7.26 -13.59
CA LEU A 13 11.77 8.21 -14.68
C LEU A 13 10.45 8.86 -15.13
N LEU A 14 9.36 8.08 -15.19
CA LEU A 14 8.02 8.62 -15.44
C LEU A 14 7.60 9.59 -14.33
N ALA A 15 7.80 9.24 -13.06
CA ALA A 15 7.50 10.12 -11.94
C ALA A 15 8.31 11.43 -12.02
N THR A 16 9.58 11.38 -12.42
CA THR A 16 10.39 12.59 -12.67
C THR A 16 9.73 13.51 -13.70
N VAL A 17 9.24 12.95 -14.82
CA VAL A 17 8.53 13.75 -15.83
C VAL A 17 7.27 14.36 -15.24
N LEU A 18 6.49 13.60 -14.46
CA LEU A 18 5.29 14.11 -13.81
C LEU A 18 5.59 15.22 -12.80
N PHE A 19 6.65 15.11 -11.99
CA PHE A 19 7.08 16.20 -11.10
C PHE A 19 7.50 17.47 -11.85
N VAL A 20 8.13 17.34 -13.03
CA VAL A 20 8.45 18.50 -13.88
C VAL A 20 7.18 19.13 -14.41
N VAL A 21 6.22 18.32 -14.88
CA VAL A 21 4.93 18.82 -15.37
C VAL A 21 4.16 19.51 -14.23
N ASP A 22 4.12 18.93 -13.02
CA ASP A 22 3.56 19.56 -11.82
C ASP A 22 4.19 20.93 -11.56
N GLY A 23 5.53 21.02 -11.63
CA GLY A 23 6.26 22.27 -11.43
C GLY A 23 5.90 23.33 -12.47
N VAL A 24 5.79 22.95 -13.76
CA VAL A 24 5.41 23.87 -14.84
C VAL A 24 3.98 24.37 -14.67
N LEU A 25 3.03 23.47 -14.40
CA LEU A 25 1.62 23.82 -14.24
C LEU A 25 1.39 24.69 -13.00
N ASP A 26 2.07 24.38 -11.90
CA ASP A 26 2.01 25.18 -10.67
C ASP A 26 2.65 26.56 -10.82
N HIS A 27 3.73 26.67 -11.60
CA HIS A 27 4.43 27.93 -11.83
C HIS A 27 3.65 28.87 -12.76
N ASN A 28 3.13 28.34 -13.88
CA ASN A 28 2.32 29.12 -14.82
C ASN A 28 1.07 29.73 -14.17
N TYR A 29 0.54 29.09 -13.13
CA TYR A 29 -0.64 29.58 -12.41
C TYR A 29 -0.30 30.54 -11.28
N ALA A 30 0.92 30.49 -10.74
CA ALA A 30 1.35 31.37 -9.66
C ALA A 30 1.76 32.79 -10.11
N ASN A 31 1.78 33.09 -11.42
CA ASN A 31 2.09 34.40 -12.01
C ASN A 31 3.35 35.08 -11.44
N GLN A 32 4.41 34.33 -11.12
CA GLN A 32 5.63 34.89 -10.57
C GLN A 32 6.86 34.50 -11.40
N PRO A 33 7.84 35.40 -11.59
CA PRO A 33 9.10 35.08 -12.25
C PRO A 33 9.83 33.94 -11.52
N LEU A 34 10.49 33.08 -12.30
CA LEU A 34 11.15 31.85 -11.82
C LEU A 34 12.29 32.10 -10.81
N PHE A 35 12.79 33.35 -10.71
CA PHE A 35 14.02 33.67 -9.98
C PHE A 35 13.98 34.93 -9.09
N ASP A 36 12.85 35.64 -8.98
CA ASP A 36 12.74 36.81 -8.10
C ASP A 36 12.15 36.40 -6.73
N GLU A 37 12.99 35.85 -5.87
CA GLU A 37 12.79 35.63 -4.42
C GLU A 37 11.48 34.93 -3.95
N TYR A 38 11.50 33.58 -4.03
CA TYR A 38 10.76 32.62 -3.18
C TYR A 38 9.28 32.92 -2.82
N LYS A 39 8.39 33.11 -3.81
CA LYS A 39 6.93 33.18 -3.53
C LYS A 39 6.01 32.40 -4.50
N GLY A 40 6.45 31.27 -5.05
CA GLY A 40 5.55 30.30 -5.70
C GLY A 40 5.95 28.86 -5.39
N VAL A 41 5.02 27.97 -5.01
CA VAL A 41 5.39 26.61 -4.53
C VAL A 41 5.74 25.64 -5.65
N GLY A 42 5.57 26.02 -6.93
CA GLY A 42 5.94 25.17 -8.07
C GLY A 42 7.41 24.75 -8.11
N TRP A 43 8.33 25.53 -7.52
CA TRP A 43 9.75 25.17 -7.48
C TRP A 43 10.05 23.91 -6.68
N THR A 44 9.22 23.59 -5.67
CA THR A 44 9.41 22.37 -4.87
C THR A 44 9.24 21.13 -5.75
N SER A 45 8.31 21.16 -6.71
CA SER A 45 8.10 20.06 -7.66
C SER A 45 9.34 19.83 -8.54
N PHE A 46 10.08 20.88 -8.93
CA PHE A 46 11.37 20.71 -9.63
C PHE A 46 12.45 20.11 -8.72
N VAL A 47 12.51 20.52 -7.45
CA VAL A 47 13.45 19.91 -6.48
C VAL A 47 13.12 18.43 -6.26
N PHE A 48 11.84 18.08 -6.21
CA PHE A 48 11.40 16.69 -6.10
C PHE A 48 11.69 15.89 -7.37
N ALA A 49 11.51 16.46 -8.56
CA ALA A 49 11.93 15.84 -9.82
C ALA A 49 13.43 15.52 -9.78
N PHE A 50 14.25 16.47 -9.35
CA PHE A 50 15.71 16.31 -9.26
C PHE A 50 16.10 15.25 -8.22
N ALA A 51 15.52 15.30 -7.01
CA ALA A 51 15.75 14.31 -5.97
C ALA A 51 15.32 12.89 -6.41
N ASN A 52 14.18 12.79 -7.09
CA ASN A 52 13.67 11.53 -7.64
C ASN A 52 14.59 10.97 -8.73
N LEU A 53 15.11 11.83 -9.62
CA LEU A 53 16.06 11.44 -10.65
C LEU A 53 17.39 10.95 -10.06
N LEU A 54 17.96 11.67 -9.09
CA LEU A 54 19.17 11.23 -8.39
C LEU A 54 18.95 9.89 -7.69
N MET A 55 17.79 9.72 -7.04
CA MET A 55 17.42 8.45 -6.45
C MET A 55 17.28 7.36 -7.51
N ALA A 56 16.72 7.64 -8.70
CA ALA A 56 16.59 6.66 -9.79
C ALA A 56 17.96 6.16 -10.24
N LEU A 57 18.93 7.06 -10.40
CA LEU A 57 20.31 6.72 -10.74
C LEU A 57 20.97 5.89 -9.63
N ALA A 58 20.76 6.24 -8.36
CA ALA A 58 21.29 5.51 -7.22
C ALA A 58 20.67 4.10 -7.06
N VAL A 59 19.38 3.99 -7.33
CA VAL A 59 18.59 2.75 -7.29
C VAL A 59 18.96 1.84 -8.46
N ALA A 60 19.25 2.40 -9.64
CA ALA A 60 19.72 1.66 -10.80
C ALA A 60 21.05 0.93 -10.57
N ARG A 61 21.89 1.41 -9.63
CA ARG A 61 23.12 0.74 -9.19
C ARG A 61 22.86 -0.52 -8.34
N GLY A 62 21.61 -0.77 -7.95
CA GLY A 62 21.19 -2.02 -7.31
C GLY A 62 21.59 -2.18 -5.84
N SER A 63 21.89 -1.07 -5.15
CA SER A 63 22.17 -1.09 -3.71
C SER A 63 20.89 -1.22 -2.90
N GLU A 64 20.95 -1.99 -1.81
CA GLU A 64 19.82 -2.15 -0.89
C GLU A 64 19.50 -0.85 -0.12
N ARG A 65 20.53 -0.09 0.24
CA ARG A 65 20.37 1.20 0.92
C ARG A 65 19.63 2.22 0.06
N THR A 66 19.88 2.21 -1.25
CA THR A 66 19.19 3.10 -2.19
C THR A 66 17.74 2.65 -2.42
N LEU A 67 17.45 1.35 -2.31
CA LEU A 67 16.09 0.82 -2.31
C LEU A 67 15.28 1.26 -1.08
N LEU A 68 15.87 1.24 0.12
CA LEU A 68 15.23 1.80 1.32
C LEU A 68 14.98 3.30 1.18
N GLY A 69 15.97 4.04 0.64
CA GLY A 69 15.81 5.47 0.32
C GLY A 69 14.64 5.73 -0.63
N ARG A 70 14.45 4.88 -1.65
CA ARG A 70 13.29 4.94 -2.56
C ARG A 70 11.98 4.67 -1.85
N ILE A 71 11.92 3.65 -0.98
CA ILE A 71 10.70 3.32 -0.22
C ILE A 71 10.28 4.53 0.63
N ALA A 72 11.23 5.13 1.36
CA ALA A 72 10.97 6.33 2.16
C ALA A 72 10.51 7.52 1.30
N LEU A 73 11.21 7.77 0.18
CA LEU A 73 10.90 8.89 -0.71
C LEU A 73 9.52 8.73 -1.39
N SER A 74 9.15 7.51 -1.79
CA SER A 74 7.81 7.25 -2.36
C SER A 74 6.72 7.45 -1.32
N ALA A 75 6.93 6.98 -0.09
CA ALA A 75 5.98 7.18 1.01
C ALA A 75 5.73 8.66 1.29
N PHE A 76 6.80 9.47 1.26
CA PHE A 76 6.68 10.93 1.34
C PHE A 76 5.82 11.49 0.21
N PHE A 77 6.13 11.17 -1.05
CA PHE A 77 5.42 11.75 -2.20
C PHE A 77 3.95 11.31 -2.33
N ILE A 78 3.60 10.09 -1.92
CA ILE A 78 2.21 9.62 -1.89
C ILE A 78 1.33 10.52 -1.01
N VAL A 79 1.89 11.00 0.10
CA VAL A 79 1.19 11.89 1.03
C VAL A 79 1.30 13.33 0.57
N GLU A 80 2.51 13.75 0.21
CA GLU A 80 2.81 15.14 -0.01
C GLU A 80 2.18 15.66 -1.31
N ARG A 81 2.16 14.88 -2.41
CA ARG A 81 1.58 15.32 -3.69
C ARG A 81 0.09 15.68 -3.61
N PRO A 82 -0.79 14.85 -3.02
CA PRO A 82 -2.21 15.21 -2.89
C PRO A 82 -2.41 16.39 -1.94
N LEU A 83 -1.60 16.49 -0.87
CA LEU A 83 -1.67 17.65 0.03
C LEU A 83 -1.29 18.94 -0.70
N THR A 84 -0.22 18.92 -1.49
CA THR A 84 0.23 20.10 -2.23
C THR A 84 -0.76 20.55 -3.29
N ALA A 85 -1.55 19.63 -3.87
CA ALA A 85 -2.59 19.96 -4.83
C ALA A 85 -3.69 20.87 -4.25
N PHE A 86 -3.87 20.93 -2.93
CA PHE A 86 -4.98 21.66 -2.30
C PHE A 86 -4.56 22.65 -1.22
N ILE A 87 -3.47 22.38 -0.48
CA ILE A 87 -3.06 23.22 0.65
C ILE A 87 -2.31 24.47 0.17
N LEU A 88 -1.62 24.39 -0.96
CA LEU A 88 -0.70 25.43 -1.42
C LEU A 88 -1.33 26.44 -2.37
N GLY A 89 -2.62 26.71 -2.15
CA GLY A 89 -3.41 27.67 -2.92
C GLY A 89 -4.21 27.03 -4.06
N PRO A 90 -5.12 27.80 -4.66
CA PRO A 90 -5.96 27.34 -5.76
C PRO A 90 -5.09 26.97 -6.97
N LYS A 91 -5.41 25.82 -7.58
CA LYS A 91 -4.72 25.27 -8.75
C LYS A 91 -5.72 24.93 -9.84
N PRO A 92 -5.30 24.98 -11.11
CA PRO A 92 -6.14 24.54 -12.22
C PRO A 92 -6.33 23.02 -12.14
N ILE A 93 -7.46 22.52 -12.64
CA ILE A 93 -7.84 21.10 -12.55
C ILE A 93 -6.75 20.22 -13.18
N GLU A 94 -6.09 20.70 -14.25
CA GLU A 94 -4.98 20.01 -14.90
C GLU A 94 -3.82 19.79 -13.93
N SER A 95 -3.45 20.80 -13.13
CA SER A 95 -2.40 20.64 -12.09
C SER A 95 -2.84 19.63 -11.03
N VAL A 96 -4.07 19.75 -10.53
CA VAL A 96 -4.60 18.80 -9.53
C VAL A 96 -4.55 17.36 -10.03
N VAL A 97 -4.91 17.13 -11.31
CA VAL A 97 -4.85 15.81 -11.95
C VAL A 97 -3.41 15.29 -12.01
N VAL A 98 -2.43 16.12 -12.36
CA VAL A 98 -1.03 15.68 -12.43
C VAL A 98 -0.49 15.36 -11.03
N HIS A 99 -0.79 16.16 -10.00
CA HIS A 99 -0.37 15.85 -8.61
C HIS A 99 -0.88 14.48 -8.17
N PHE A 100 -2.14 14.16 -8.46
CA PHE A 100 -2.68 12.83 -8.16
C PHE A 100 -2.08 11.73 -9.03
N ALA A 101 -1.86 11.97 -10.32
CA ALA A 101 -1.19 11.02 -11.19
C ALA A 101 0.23 10.71 -10.68
N THR A 102 0.97 11.73 -10.22
CA THR A 102 2.26 11.59 -9.56
C THR A 102 2.13 10.70 -8.32
N ALA A 103 1.16 10.95 -7.44
CA ALA A 103 0.91 10.12 -6.26
C ALA A 103 0.59 8.66 -6.59
N ILE A 104 -0.16 8.39 -7.67
CA ILE A 104 -0.46 7.03 -8.16
C ILE A 104 0.82 6.32 -8.59
N VAL A 105 1.59 6.97 -9.46
CA VAL A 105 2.84 6.38 -9.97
C VAL A 105 3.78 6.11 -8.80
N GLU A 106 3.83 7.01 -7.83
CA GLU A 106 4.62 6.85 -6.60
C GLU A 106 4.16 5.69 -5.73
N LEU A 107 2.85 5.46 -5.61
CA LEU A 107 2.30 4.28 -4.96
C LEU A 107 2.72 2.98 -5.66
N ILE A 108 2.68 2.94 -6.99
CA ILE A 108 3.09 1.77 -7.77
C ILE A 108 4.61 1.53 -7.59
N ILE A 109 5.42 2.59 -7.61
CA ILE A 109 6.85 2.53 -7.31
C ILE A 109 7.09 1.96 -5.91
N LEU A 110 6.38 2.45 -4.89
CA LEU A 110 6.50 1.98 -3.51
C LEU A 110 6.22 0.48 -3.40
N VAL A 111 5.09 0.02 -3.96
CA VAL A 111 4.72 -1.40 -3.92
C VAL A 111 5.77 -2.25 -4.65
N GLY A 112 6.23 -1.80 -5.82
CA GLY A 112 7.30 -2.46 -6.57
C GLY A 112 8.61 -2.54 -5.78
N ALA A 113 9.05 -1.43 -5.19
CA ALA A 113 10.27 -1.33 -4.40
C ALA A 113 10.22 -2.23 -3.16
N VAL A 114 9.12 -2.20 -2.41
CA VAL A 114 8.90 -3.09 -1.25
C VAL A 114 8.93 -4.55 -1.67
N ARG A 115 8.32 -4.90 -2.81
CA ARG A 115 8.37 -6.27 -3.34
C ARG A 115 9.79 -6.71 -3.66
N VAL A 116 10.57 -5.87 -4.35
CA VAL A 116 11.97 -6.20 -4.67
C VAL A 116 12.84 -6.30 -3.42
N TRP A 117 12.61 -5.43 -2.44
CA TRP A 117 13.32 -5.45 -1.15
C TRP A 117 13.07 -6.76 -0.41
N ARG A 118 11.79 -7.20 -0.34
CA ARG A 118 11.40 -8.48 0.24
C ARG A 118 12.01 -9.67 -0.50
N LEU A 119 12.02 -9.66 -1.83
CA LEU A 119 12.66 -10.72 -2.63
C LEU A 119 14.16 -10.82 -2.35
N GLY A 120 14.83 -9.69 -2.15
CA GLY A 120 16.21 -9.65 -1.69
C GLY A 120 16.43 -10.34 -0.34
N HIS A 121 15.55 -10.05 0.62
CA HIS A 121 15.64 -10.57 1.98
C HIS A 121 15.12 -12.00 2.14
N SER A 122 14.32 -12.52 1.21
CA SER A 122 13.82 -13.90 1.28
C SER A 122 14.80 -14.93 0.69
N ILE A 123 15.76 -14.50 -0.14
CA ILE A 123 16.74 -15.40 -0.78
C ILE A 123 17.94 -15.64 0.14
N LEU A 124 18.41 -14.63 0.89
CA LEU A 124 19.58 -14.79 1.77
C LEU A 124 19.41 -15.84 2.89
N PRO A 125 18.28 -15.92 3.63
CA PRO A 125 18.13 -16.91 4.69
C PRO A 125 18.02 -18.33 4.16
N ALA A 126 17.28 -18.54 3.05
CA ALA A 126 17.04 -19.87 2.50
C ALA A 126 18.32 -20.49 1.90
N ASP A 127 19.17 -19.70 1.26
CA ASP A 127 20.45 -20.18 0.73
C ASP A 127 21.49 -20.41 1.84
N MET A 128 21.50 -19.60 2.90
CA MET A 128 22.38 -19.82 4.06
C MET A 128 21.97 -21.08 4.84
N ASP A 129 20.68 -21.26 5.11
CA ASP A 129 20.17 -22.47 5.76
C ASP A 129 20.44 -23.72 4.92
N ALA A 130 20.32 -23.64 3.59
CA ALA A 130 20.70 -24.73 2.69
C ALA A 130 22.21 -25.04 2.77
N MET A 131 23.07 -24.01 2.82
CA MET A 131 24.51 -24.19 2.92
C MET A 131 24.95 -24.78 4.27
N PHE A 132 24.31 -24.40 5.38
CA PHE A 132 24.55 -25.00 6.70
C PHE A 132 23.86 -26.37 6.90
N SER A 133 22.80 -26.66 6.13
CA SER A 133 22.17 -27.99 6.10
C SER A 133 23.01 -29.04 5.38
N LEU A 134 23.85 -28.62 4.43
CA LEU A 134 24.77 -29.51 3.73
C LEU A 134 25.98 -29.90 4.60
N ASP A 135 26.36 -29.06 5.57
CA ASP A 135 27.41 -29.37 6.55
C ASP A 135 26.92 -30.24 7.74
N SER A 136 25.60 -30.43 7.89
CA SER A 136 25.02 -31.30 8.94
C SER A 136 24.71 -32.73 8.47
N ALA A 137 24.98 -33.06 7.20
CA ALA A 137 24.99 -34.44 6.72
C ALA A 137 26.32 -35.14 7.07
N GLY A 138 26.55 -35.38 8.36
CA GLY A 138 27.63 -36.25 8.80
C GLY A 138 27.43 -37.69 8.29
N PRO A 139 28.45 -38.36 7.72
CA PRO A 139 28.35 -39.74 7.27
C PRO A 139 28.30 -40.66 8.49
N GLY A 140 27.10 -41.01 8.95
CA GLY A 140 26.95 -41.95 10.06
C GLY A 140 25.58 -41.94 10.74
N ALA A 141 24.51 -42.28 10.01
CA ALA A 141 23.28 -42.73 10.63
C ALA A 141 23.00 -44.17 10.18
N PRO A 142 23.10 -45.19 11.07
CA PRO A 142 22.88 -46.58 10.70
C PRO A 142 21.41 -46.84 10.36
N ALA A 143 21.20 -47.59 9.29
CA ALA A 143 19.93 -48.21 8.96
C ALA A 143 19.58 -49.28 10.01
N ALA A 144 18.49 -49.06 10.74
CA ALA A 144 17.80 -50.06 11.55
C ALA A 144 16.38 -49.53 11.83
N ALA A 145 15.30 -50.29 11.79
CA ALA A 145 15.10 -51.68 11.43
C ALA A 145 13.62 -51.81 11.03
N TRP A 146 13.34 -52.73 10.13
CA TRP A 146 12.00 -53.29 9.98
C TRP A 146 11.55 -53.85 11.34
N ASN A 147 10.27 -53.62 11.69
CA ASN A 147 9.54 -54.06 12.89
C ASN A 147 9.37 -53.01 14.01
N ALA A 148 8.29 -52.23 13.91
CA ALA A 148 7.59 -51.66 15.07
C ALA A 148 6.06 -51.74 14.82
N PRO A 149 5.23 -51.96 15.87
CA PRO A 149 3.83 -52.35 15.71
C PRO A 149 2.97 -51.20 15.20
N THR A 150 2.04 -51.51 14.29
CA THR A 150 1.02 -50.60 13.77
C THR A 150 0.14 -50.06 14.91
N PRO A 151 0.10 -48.75 15.18
CA PRO A 151 -0.92 -48.19 16.06
C PRO A 151 -2.27 -48.19 15.33
N ALA A 152 -3.33 -48.62 16.02
CA ALA A 152 -4.71 -48.53 15.55
C ALA A 152 -5.06 -47.10 15.11
N PRO A 153 -5.98 -46.89 14.14
CA PRO A 153 -6.32 -45.57 13.65
C PRO A 153 -6.98 -44.77 14.79
N ALA A 154 -6.24 -43.80 15.33
CA ALA A 154 -6.80 -42.78 16.19
C ALA A 154 -7.87 -42.03 15.38
N VAL A 155 -9.09 -42.01 15.90
CA VAL A 155 -10.18 -41.17 15.40
C VAL A 155 -9.63 -39.74 15.31
N ALA A 156 -9.48 -39.23 14.08
CA ALA A 156 -8.99 -37.90 13.84
C ALA A 156 -9.99 -36.90 14.44
N GLU A 157 -9.65 -36.32 15.59
CA GLU A 157 -10.25 -35.05 15.99
C GLU A 157 -10.01 -34.03 14.85
N PRO A 158 -11.01 -33.21 14.48
CA PRO A 158 -10.86 -32.22 13.44
C PRO A 158 -9.86 -31.18 13.93
N THR A 159 -8.60 -31.37 13.52
CA THR A 159 -7.50 -30.47 13.83
C THR A 159 -7.86 -29.16 13.15
N ALA A 160 -8.18 -28.15 13.96
CA ALA A 160 -8.41 -26.80 13.48
C ALA A 160 -7.27 -26.45 12.52
N THR A 161 -7.62 -26.22 11.26
CA THR A 161 -6.68 -25.87 10.19
C THR A 161 -5.74 -24.79 10.71
N ALA A 162 -4.47 -25.16 10.89
CA ALA A 162 -3.43 -24.25 11.32
C ALA A 162 -3.45 -23.04 10.37
N VAL A 163 -3.89 -21.91 10.91
CA VAL A 163 -3.92 -20.62 10.24
C VAL A 163 -2.47 -20.31 9.89
N GLY A 164 -2.14 -20.49 8.61
CA GLY A 164 -0.79 -20.28 8.12
C GLY A 164 -0.31 -18.90 8.53
N VAL A 165 0.68 -18.86 9.42
CA VAL A 165 1.33 -17.63 9.86
C VAL A 165 1.74 -16.86 8.61
N ARG A 166 1.15 -15.68 8.50
CA ARG A 166 1.30 -14.78 7.36
C ARG A 166 2.64 -14.09 7.52
N SER A 167 3.35 -13.83 6.41
CA SER A 167 4.60 -13.08 6.51
C SER A 167 4.34 -11.70 7.14
N ASP A 168 5.07 -11.37 8.20
CA ASP A 168 4.85 -10.18 9.04
C ASP A 168 4.70 -8.89 8.21
N GLY A 169 5.45 -8.76 7.12
CA GLY A 169 5.37 -7.61 6.23
C GLY A 169 4.03 -7.45 5.50
N SER A 170 3.29 -8.53 5.23
CA SER A 170 1.97 -8.46 4.58
C SER A 170 0.85 -8.11 5.57
N ALA A 171 1.06 -8.38 6.85
CA ALA A 171 0.17 -8.01 7.94
C ALA A 171 0.35 -6.53 8.28
N LEU A 172 1.61 -6.08 8.40
CA LEU A 172 1.97 -4.68 8.63
C LEU A 172 1.43 -3.75 7.53
N LEU A 173 1.60 -4.11 6.25
CA LEU A 173 1.12 -3.29 5.14
C LEU A 173 -0.40 -3.09 5.17
N LEU A 174 -1.17 -4.15 5.44
CA LEU A 174 -2.62 -4.03 5.57
C LEU A 174 -3.01 -3.15 6.75
N GLY A 175 -2.33 -3.29 7.89
CA GLY A 175 -2.56 -2.47 9.07
C GLY A 175 -2.32 -0.99 8.80
N VAL A 176 -1.16 -0.65 8.22
CA VAL A 176 -0.79 0.74 7.90
C VAL A 176 -1.77 1.36 6.90
N LEU A 177 -2.10 0.67 5.81
CA LEU A 177 -3.04 1.19 4.82
C LEU A 177 -4.45 1.41 5.41
N SER A 178 -4.90 0.50 6.29
CA SER A 178 -6.20 0.63 6.95
C SER A 178 -6.21 1.77 7.97
N LEU A 179 -5.12 1.98 8.70
CA LEU A 179 -4.94 3.11 9.62
C LEU A 179 -4.96 4.45 8.88
N LEU A 180 -4.20 4.54 7.78
CA LEU A 180 -4.19 5.75 6.95
C LEU A 180 -5.58 6.05 6.39
N LEU A 181 -6.27 5.04 5.86
CA LEU A 181 -7.62 5.22 5.33
C LEU A 181 -8.61 5.69 6.42
N ALA A 182 -8.52 5.11 7.62
CA ALA A 182 -9.34 5.54 8.75
C ALA A 182 -9.05 6.99 9.17
N ALA A 183 -7.78 7.41 9.20
CA ALA A 183 -7.40 8.78 9.49
C ALA A 183 -7.97 9.77 8.45
N LEU A 184 -8.00 9.39 7.17
CA LEU A 184 -8.58 10.22 6.11
C LEU A 184 -10.09 10.36 6.25
N PHE A 185 -10.80 9.30 6.62
CA PHE A 185 -12.24 9.41 6.91
C PHE A 185 -12.51 10.32 8.11
N VAL A 186 -11.70 10.24 9.16
CA VAL A 186 -11.82 11.14 10.32
C VAL A 186 -11.58 12.60 9.91
N ALA A 187 -10.55 12.84 9.10
CA ALA A 187 -10.23 14.17 8.57
C ALA A 187 -11.36 14.71 7.68
N ASP A 188 -11.92 13.88 6.79
CA ASP A 188 -13.03 14.26 5.91
C ASP A 188 -14.27 14.69 6.70
N GLY A 189 -14.64 13.92 7.73
CA GLY A 189 -15.74 14.29 8.62
C GLY A 189 -15.48 15.58 9.38
N ALA A 190 -14.23 15.79 9.82
CA ALA A 190 -13.85 16.99 10.56
C ALA A 190 -13.90 18.24 9.67
N VAL A 191 -13.38 18.16 8.44
CA VAL A 191 -13.44 19.24 7.44
C VAL A 191 -14.90 19.55 7.07
N ALA A 192 -15.74 18.52 6.96
CA ALA A 192 -17.18 18.69 6.75
C ALA A 192 -17.93 19.26 7.97
N GLY A 193 -17.25 19.51 9.10
CA GLY A 193 -17.80 20.14 10.29
C GLY A 193 -18.48 19.19 11.29
N PHE A 194 -18.35 17.87 11.13
CA PHE A 194 -18.95 16.87 12.02
C PHE A 194 -18.09 16.57 13.26
N ILE A 195 -17.65 17.62 13.94
CA ILE A 195 -16.91 17.52 15.21
C ILE A 195 -17.84 17.76 16.41
N PRO A 196 -17.45 17.36 17.64
CA PRO A 196 -18.19 17.75 18.84
C PRO A 196 -18.36 19.27 18.92
N GLY A 197 -19.60 19.74 19.04
CA GLY A 197 -19.93 21.19 19.03
C GLY A 197 -19.96 21.82 17.63
N GLY A 198 -19.81 21.04 16.57
CA GLY A 198 -19.94 21.47 15.17
C GLY A 198 -21.37 21.31 14.64
N ARG A 199 -21.51 20.70 13.46
CA ARG A 199 -22.81 20.42 12.82
C ARG A 199 -23.62 19.36 13.56
N ASP A 200 -24.94 19.39 13.36
CA ASP A 200 -25.86 18.36 13.84
C ASP A 200 -25.67 17.03 13.10
N TRP A 201 -25.74 15.93 13.86
CA TRP A 201 -25.57 14.57 13.34
C TRP A 201 -26.95 13.95 13.11
N GLY A 202 -27.19 13.44 11.90
CA GLY A 202 -28.44 12.77 11.55
C GLY A 202 -28.22 11.62 10.57
N LEU A 203 -29.27 10.85 10.31
CA LEU A 203 -29.18 9.63 9.50
C LEU A 203 -29.38 9.87 8.00
N ALA A 204 -29.84 11.06 7.61
CA ALA A 204 -30.23 11.37 6.23
C ALA A 204 -29.88 12.82 5.83
N GLY A 205 -29.82 13.06 4.53
CA GLY A 205 -29.51 14.36 3.93
C GLY A 205 -28.15 14.91 4.37
N ASP A 206 -28.06 16.23 4.43
CA ASP A 206 -26.80 16.95 4.71
C ASP A 206 -26.26 16.70 6.12
N SER A 207 -27.08 16.22 7.06
CA SER A 207 -26.70 15.90 8.45
C SER A 207 -25.94 14.57 8.59
N SER A 208 -25.77 13.83 7.50
CA SER A 208 -25.33 12.44 7.54
C SER A 208 -23.84 12.21 7.25
N GLY A 209 -23.07 13.29 7.15
CA GLY A 209 -21.64 13.22 6.86
C GLY A 209 -20.80 12.59 7.98
N TRP A 210 -21.30 12.53 9.23
CA TRP A 210 -20.63 11.83 10.33
C TRP A 210 -20.39 10.33 10.08
N ARG A 211 -21.09 9.72 9.10
CA ARG A 211 -20.94 8.30 8.73
C ARG A 211 -19.52 7.90 8.37
N VAL A 212 -18.68 8.84 7.93
CA VAL A 212 -17.25 8.59 7.68
C VAL A 212 -16.51 8.09 8.93
N TYR A 213 -16.88 8.54 10.13
CA TYR A 213 -16.32 8.00 11.38
C TYR A 213 -16.72 6.54 11.61
N LEU A 214 -17.96 6.17 11.24
CA LEU A 214 -18.40 4.78 11.29
C LEU A 214 -17.60 3.93 10.29
N PHE A 215 -17.36 4.43 9.08
CA PHE A 215 -16.51 3.75 8.10
C PHE A 215 -15.08 3.53 8.62
N ALA A 216 -14.51 4.53 9.31
CA ALA A 216 -13.21 4.42 9.98
C ALA A 216 -13.19 3.29 11.03
N VAL A 217 -14.21 3.21 11.89
CA VAL A 217 -14.29 2.13 12.90
C VAL A 217 -14.47 0.76 12.25
N VAL A 218 -15.34 0.67 11.23
CA VAL A 218 -15.60 -0.58 10.51
C VAL A 218 -14.34 -1.10 9.81
N ILE A 219 -13.63 -0.23 9.07
CA ILE A 219 -12.43 -0.65 8.34
C ILE A 219 -11.34 -1.11 9.31
N LEU A 220 -11.13 -0.40 10.43
CA LEU A 220 -10.15 -0.79 11.44
C LEU A 220 -10.51 -2.13 12.07
N THR A 221 -11.77 -2.35 12.44
CA THR A 221 -12.23 -3.61 13.04
C THR A 221 -12.00 -4.79 12.11
N VAL A 222 -12.39 -4.65 10.84
CA VAL A 222 -12.19 -5.70 9.83
C VAL A 222 -10.69 -5.91 9.56
N ALA A 223 -9.92 -4.82 9.45
CA ALA A 223 -8.48 -4.88 9.24
C ALA A 223 -7.76 -5.59 10.38
N THR A 224 -8.10 -5.31 11.65
CA THR A 224 -7.56 -6.04 12.80
C THR A 224 -7.78 -7.53 12.62
N ARG A 225 -8.98 -7.99 12.28
CA ARG A 225 -9.21 -9.45 12.07
C ARG A 225 -8.51 -9.99 10.83
N ALA A 226 -8.40 -9.21 9.77
CA ALA A 226 -7.73 -9.60 8.53
C ALA A 226 -6.20 -9.73 8.69
N VAL A 227 -5.58 -8.88 9.51
CA VAL A 227 -4.16 -8.91 9.87
C VAL A 227 -3.83 -10.20 10.62
N HIS A 228 -4.74 -10.68 11.48
CA HIS A 228 -4.61 -11.96 12.20
C HIS A 228 -4.98 -13.21 11.38
N GLY A 229 -5.17 -13.08 10.05
CA GLY A 229 -5.29 -14.24 9.15
C GLY A 229 -6.71 -14.76 8.90
N GLY A 230 -7.76 -14.03 9.30
CA GLY A 230 -9.14 -14.42 8.99
C GLY A 230 -9.43 -14.40 7.48
N SER A 231 -9.64 -15.56 6.86
CA SER A 231 -9.96 -15.67 5.42
C SER A 231 -11.23 -14.87 5.04
N PHE A 232 -12.27 -14.96 5.86
CA PHE A 232 -13.48 -14.15 5.69
C PHE A 232 -13.20 -12.66 5.87
N ALA A 233 -12.41 -12.29 6.89
CA ALA A 233 -12.05 -10.90 7.14
C ALA A 233 -11.24 -10.29 5.99
N LEU A 234 -10.38 -11.07 5.31
CA LEU A 234 -9.66 -10.60 4.13
C LEU A 234 -10.58 -10.37 2.93
N ARG A 235 -11.53 -11.27 2.69
CA ARG A 235 -12.52 -11.09 1.63
C ARG A 235 -13.40 -9.87 1.90
N LEU A 236 -13.81 -9.69 3.16
CA LEU A 236 -14.57 -8.52 3.59
C LEU A 236 -13.75 -7.23 3.47
N LEU A 237 -12.47 -7.25 3.87
CA LEU A 237 -11.57 -6.11 3.73
C LEU A 237 -11.38 -5.71 2.26
N LEU A 238 -11.24 -6.70 1.37
CA LEU A 238 -11.17 -6.47 -0.07
C LEU A 238 -12.47 -5.83 -0.59
N ALA A 239 -13.63 -6.37 -0.20
CA ALA A 239 -14.92 -5.83 -0.62
C ALA A 239 -15.12 -4.38 -0.13
N LEU A 240 -14.84 -4.11 1.15
CA LEU A 240 -14.93 -2.77 1.73
C LEU A 240 -13.98 -1.80 1.05
N ALA A 241 -12.73 -2.20 0.80
CA ALA A 241 -11.75 -1.36 0.12
C ALA A 241 -12.20 -1.00 -1.31
N LEU A 242 -12.83 -1.92 -2.04
CA LEU A 242 -13.39 -1.64 -3.36
C LEU A 242 -14.62 -0.72 -3.29
N ILE A 243 -15.51 -0.93 -2.32
CA ILE A 243 -16.66 -0.05 -2.09
C ILE A 243 -16.20 1.36 -1.79
N PHE A 244 -15.24 1.53 -0.87
CA PHE A 244 -14.70 2.84 -0.52
C PHE A 244 -13.93 3.48 -1.66
N PHE A 245 -13.23 2.71 -2.50
CA PHE A 245 -12.61 3.25 -3.71
C PHE A 245 -13.67 3.88 -4.62
N VAL A 246 -14.74 3.15 -4.95
CA VAL A 246 -15.82 3.66 -5.81
C VAL A 246 -16.50 4.86 -5.14
N GLU A 247 -16.88 4.73 -3.87
CA GLU A 247 -17.60 5.78 -3.17
C GLU A 247 -16.74 7.05 -3.04
N ARG A 248 -15.46 6.95 -2.72
CA ARG A 248 -14.57 8.13 -2.59
C ARG A 248 -14.13 8.70 -3.94
N ALA A 249 -13.98 7.88 -4.98
CA ALA A 249 -13.64 8.36 -6.32
C ALA A 249 -14.80 9.10 -6.98
N PHE A 250 -16.04 8.69 -6.72
CA PHE A 250 -17.21 9.19 -7.45
C PHE A 250 -18.13 10.12 -6.65
N SER A 251 -18.11 10.06 -5.31
CA SER A 251 -18.93 10.96 -4.47
C SER A 251 -18.67 12.45 -4.68
N PRO A 252 -17.44 12.94 -4.96
CA PRO A 252 -17.25 14.37 -5.21
C PRO A 252 -18.06 14.87 -6.42
N PHE A 253 -18.18 14.06 -7.47
CA PHE A 253 -18.98 14.40 -8.66
C PHE A 253 -20.48 14.34 -8.38
N ALA A 254 -20.93 13.31 -7.67
CA ALA A 254 -22.34 13.13 -7.33
C ALA A 254 -22.85 14.21 -6.36
N LEU A 255 -22.02 14.59 -5.39
CA LEU A 255 -22.33 15.58 -4.36
C LEU A 255 -21.91 17.01 -4.75
N LYS A 256 -21.34 17.20 -5.95
CA LYS A 256 -20.82 18.49 -6.44
C LYS A 256 -19.88 19.16 -5.42
N VAL A 257 -18.99 18.37 -4.81
CA VAL A 257 -17.99 18.86 -3.88
C VAL A 257 -17.03 19.77 -4.64
N VAL A 258 -17.02 21.05 -4.27
CA VAL A 258 -16.15 22.09 -4.83
C VAL A 258 -15.07 22.54 -3.86
N ASP A 259 -15.18 22.16 -2.58
CA ASP A 259 -14.15 22.47 -1.60
C ASP A 259 -12.85 21.70 -1.93
N PRO A 260 -11.72 22.39 -2.15
CA PRO A 260 -10.47 21.78 -2.57
C PRO A 260 -9.93 20.79 -1.52
N VAL A 261 -10.00 21.14 -0.24
CA VAL A 261 -9.48 20.26 0.83
C VAL A 261 -10.29 18.97 0.89
N GLN A 262 -11.61 19.08 0.82
CA GLN A 262 -12.50 17.93 0.81
C GLN A 262 -12.31 17.06 -0.43
N LEU A 263 -12.13 17.67 -1.61
CA LEU A 263 -11.81 16.95 -2.85
C LEU A 263 -10.49 16.18 -2.73
N GLY A 264 -9.49 16.78 -2.08
CA GLY A 264 -8.21 16.14 -1.79
C GLY A 264 -8.31 14.93 -0.89
N LEU A 265 -9.07 15.05 0.19
CA LEU A 265 -9.32 13.94 1.12
C LEU A 265 -10.06 12.79 0.43
N HIS A 266 -11.03 13.10 -0.44
CA HIS A 266 -11.71 12.08 -1.25
C HIS A 266 -10.77 11.37 -2.21
N GLY A 267 -9.95 12.13 -2.97
CA GLY A 267 -8.98 11.55 -3.90
C GLY A 267 -7.96 10.67 -3.18
N LEU A 268 -7.37 11.15 -2.09
CA LEU A 268 -6.40 10.39 -1.31
C LEU A 268 -7.04 9.14 -0.68
N ALA A 269 -8.25 9.24 -0.14
CA ALA A 269 -8.98 8.09 0.40
C ALA A 269 -9.28 7.04 -0.68
N ALA A 270 -9.63 7.48 -1.91
CA ALA A 270 -9.80 6.57 -3.04
C ALA A 270 -8.49 5.83 -3.37
N PHE A 271 -7.35 6.53 -3.41
CA PHE A 271 -6.05 5.90 -3.68
C PHE A 271 -5.64 4.89 -2.62
N ILE A 272 -5.76 5.24 -1.33
CA ILE A 272 -5.43 4.32 -0.25
C ILE A 272 -6.39 3.13 -0.24
N SER A 273 -7.66 3.33 -0.56
CA SER A 273 -8.64 2.25 -0.71
C SER A 273 -8.24 1.29 -1.83
N LEU A 274 -7.82 1.79 -2.99
CA LEU A 274 -7.33 0.95 -4.08
C LEU A 274 -6.05 0.20 -3.70
N ALA A 275 -5.10 0.88 -3.04
CA ALA A 275 -3.89 0.25 -2.52
C ALA A 275 -4.20 -0.90 -1.57
N LEU A 276 -5.15 -0.67 -0.64
CA LEU A 276 -5.61 -1.65 0.33
C LEU A 276 -6.29 -2.83 -0.37
N ALA A 277 -7.11 -2.59 -1.40
CA ALA A 277 -7.73 -3.64 -2.19
C ALA A 277 -6.67 -4.53 -2.88
N LEU A 278 -5.68 -3.92 -3.56
CA LEU A 278 -4.62 -4.64 -4.25
C LEU A 278 -3.75 -5.45 -3.27
N ALA A 279 -3.37 -4.86 -2.13
CA ALA A 279 -2.62 -5.54 -1.08
C ALA A 279 -3.41 -6.72 -0.49
N THR A 280 -4.71 -6.54 -0.26
CA THR A 280 -5.60 -7.59 0.26
C THR A 280 -5.79 -8.72 -0.75
N ALA A 281 -6.00 -8.41 -2.03
CA ALA A 281 -6.07 -9.41 -3.09
C ALA A 281 -4.75 -10.20 -3.23
N GLY A 282 -3.60 -9.53 -3.14
CA GLY A 282 -2.28 -10.18 -3.11
C GLY A 282 -2.14 -11.16 -1.94
N ALA A 283 -2.62 -10.77 -0.77
CA ALA A 283 -2.61 -11.61 0.41
C ALA A 283 -3.51 -12.85 0.31
N ILE A 284 -4.70 -12.70 -0.26
CA ILE A 284 -5.62 -13.83 -0.49
C ILE A 284 -4.95 -14.85 -1.43
N ARG A 285 -4.31 -14.40 -2.51
CA ARG A 285 -3.58 -15.28 -3.45
C ARG A 285 -2.42 -16.02 -2.78
N ALA A 286 -1.68 -15.35 -1.91
CA ALA A 286 -0.55 -15.96 -1.19
C ALA A 286 -0.97 -17.02 -0.15
N GLY A 287 -2.21 -16.95 0.35
CA GLY A 287 -2.79 -17.97 1.24
C GLY A 287 -3.29 -19.22 0.51
N GLY A 288 -3.88 -19.06 -0.67
CA GLY A 288 -4.43 -20.18 -1.45
C GLY A 288 -3.38 -21.10 -2.09
N GLY A 289 -2.18 -20.58 -2.41
CA GLY A 289 -1.11 -21.38 -3.02
C GLY A 289 -0.48 -22.42 -2.08
N ARG A 290 -0.59 -22.23 -0.75
CA ARG A 290 0.01 -23.12 0.26
C ARG A 290 -0.83 -24.36 0.57
N SER A 291 -2.12 -24.38 0.24
CA SER A 291 -2.98 -25.56 0.47
C SER A 291 -2.97 -26.56 -0.67
N VAL A 292 -2.53 -26.16 -1.88
CA VAL A 292 -2.49 -27.04 -3.05
C VAL A 292 -1.22 -27.88 -3.08
N SER A 293 -0.10 -27.35 -2.55
CA SER A 293 1.18 -28.08 -2.46
C SER A 293 1.19 -29.21 -1.43
N SER A 294 0.22 -29.26 -0.51
CA SER A 294 0.11 -30.34 0.48
C SER A 294 -0.79 -31.50 0.03
N HIS A 295 -1.39 -31.44 -1.16
CA HIS A 295 -2.31 -32.47 -1.67
C HIS A 295 -1.78 -33.27 -2.87
N SER A 296 -0.56 -33.00 -3.36
CA SER A 296 0.01 -33.69 -4.54
C SER A 296 1.09 -34.73 -4.22
N ALA A 297 1.20 -35.19 -2.98
CA ALA A 297 2.12 -36.27 -2.60
C ALA A 297 1.33 -37.51 -2.14
N SER A 298 0.66 -38.18 -3.08
CA SER A 298 0.24 -39.57 -2.91
C SER A 298 0.85 -40.38 -4.05
N PRO A 299 1.90 -41.18 -3.82
CA PRO A 299 2.35 -42.14 -4.81
C PRO A 299 1.30 -43.26 -4.87
N ALA A 300 0.73 -43.47 -6.04
CA ALA A 300 -0.03 -44.67 -6.34
C ALA A 300 0.94 -45.86 -6.30
N THR A 301 0.67 -46.82 -5.42
CA THR A 301 1.15 -48.20 -5.50
C THR A 301 0.08 -49.04 -6.16
#